data_AF-A0A139CKV1-F1
#
_entry.id   AF-A0A139CKV1-F1
#
_cell.length_a   1.000
_cell.length_b   1.000
_cell.length_c   1.000
_cell.angle_alpha   90.00
_cell.angle_beta   90.00
_cell.angle_gamma   90.00
#
_symmetry.space_group_name_H-M   'P 1'
#
loop_
_entity.id
_entity.type
_entity.pdbx_description
1 polymer ?
#
loop_
_entity_poly.entity_id
_entity_poly.type
_entity_poly.pdbx_seq_one_letter_code
_entity_poly.pdbx_strand_id
1 'polypeptide(L)'
;MDLENQKRIQKLAEEHGEENLVVILGGAEAEASGLAAETVTNGDPTFAGPLAGVQLGLRVYHILEPEIKSEVDEDVYEEQISMMEMVLEVDEIVDEVKLYRDKYCKFD
;
A
#
# COMPACT_ATOMS: atom_id res chain seq x y z
N MET A 1 1.37 -1.66 9.42
CA MET A 1 -0.05 -1.24 9.40
C MET A 1 -0.65 -1.49 10.77
N ASP A 2 -1.19 -0.48 11.47
CA ASP A 2 -1.83 -0.70 12.77
C ASP A 2 -3.30 -1.17 12.63
N LEU A 3 -3.89 -1.58 13.75
CA LEU A 3 -5.25 -2.11 13.83
C LEU A 3 -6.34 -1.08 13.49
N GLU A 4 -6.10 0.20 13.75
CA GLU A 4 -7.07 1.25 13.47
C GLU A 4 -7.15 1.49 11.95
N ASN A 5 -6.01 1.53 11.28
CA ASN A 5 -5.91 1.62 9.84
C ASN A 5 -6.55 0.41 9.15
N GLN A 6 -6.28 -0.81 9.62
CA GLN A 6 -6.95 -2.02 9.11
C GLN A 6 -8.48 -1.91 9.21
N LYS A 7 -8.98 -1.48 10.38
CA LYS A 7 -10.43 -1.31 10.61
C LYS A 7 -11.03 -0.27 9.66
N ARG A 8 -10.32 0.84 9.44
CA ARG A 8 -10.74 1.91 8.53
C ARG A 8 -10.79 1.42 7.09
N ILE A 9 -9.79 0.66 6.65
CA ILE A 9 -9.73 0.09 5.30
C ILE A 9 -10.89 -0.90 5.10
N GLN A 10 -11.11 -1.81 6.04
CA GLN A 10 -12.23 -2.76 6.00
C GLN A 10 -13.57 -2.03 5.86
N LYS A 11 -13.80 -1.00 6.68
CA LYS A 11 -15.02 -0.21 6.63
C LYS A 11 -15.20 0.50 5.28
N LEU A 12 -14.16 1.12 4.75
CA LEU A 12 -14.22 1.77 3.45
C LEU A 12 -14.52 0.77 2.32
N ALA A 13 -13.95 -0.43 2.39
CA ALA A 13 -14.20 -1.49 1.41
C ALA A 13 -15.66 -1.95 1.45
N GLU A 14 -16.25 -2.08 2.63
CA GLU A 14 -17.68 -2.37 2.81
C GLU A 14 -18.58 -1.23 2.31
N GLU A 15 -18.20 0.03 2.53
CA GLU A 15 -19.00 1.20 2.18
C GLU A 15 -18.94 1.57 0.69
N HIS A 16 -17.78 1.37 0.05
CA HIS A 16 -17.51 1.86 -1.30
C HIS A 16 -17.23 0.76 -2.33
N GLY A 17 -17.07 -0.50 -1.91
CA GLY A 17 -16.63 -1.60 -2.77
C GLY A 17 -15.12 -1.66 -2.87
N GLU A 18 -14.56 -2.88 -2.80
CA GLU A 18 -13.12 -3.16 -2.87
C GLU A 18 -12.51 -2.65 -4.19
N GLU A 19 -13.25 -2.77 -5.29
CA GLU A 19 -12.82 -2.38 -6.64
C GLU A 19 -12.68 -0.87 -6.82
N ASN A 20 -13.28 -0.07 -5.94
CA ASN A 20 -13.28 1.39 -5.98
C ASN A 20 -12.24 2.01 -5.03
N LEU A 21 -11.38 1.19 -4.43
CA LEU A 21 -10.35 1.64 -3.50
C LEU A 21 -8.94 1.38 -4.03
N VAL A 22 -8.05 2.32 -3.67
CA VAL A 22 -6.60 2.24 -3.84
C VAL A 22 -5.95 2.60 -2.51
N VAL A 23 -4.96 1.82 -2.10
CA VAL A 23 -4.11 2.10 -0.94
C VAL A 23 -2.77 2.65 -1.42
N ILE A 24 -2.38 3.83 -0.92
CA ILE A 24 -1.06 4.41 -1.17
C ILE A 24 -0.23 4.33 0.11
N LEU A 25 0.91 3.65 0.05
CA LEU A 25 1.85 3.45 1.14
C LEU A 25 2.99 4.48 1.08
N GLY A 26 3.61 4.74 2.22
CA GLY A 26 4.74 5.67 2.36
C GLY A 26 5.74 5.21 3.43
N GLY A 27 5.93 3.89 3.54
CA GLY A 27 6.89 3.30 4.47
C GLY A 27 8.33 3.50 3.98
N ALA A 28 9.26 3.63 4.92
CA ALA A 28 10.68 3.82 4.60
C ALA A 28 11.46 2.51 4.45
N GLU A 29 10.83 1.37 4.75
CA GLU A 29 11.48 0.06 4.78
C GLU A 29 10.72 -0.92 3.88
N ALA A 30 11.46 -1.71 3.08
CA ALA A 30 10.88 -2.63 2.11
C ALA A 30 10.00 -3.70 2.80
N GLU A 31 10.51 -4.35 3.84
CA GLU A 31 9.77 -5.39 4.58
C GLU A 31 8.47 -4.86 5.20
N ALA A 32 8.52 -3.68 5.83
CA ALA A 32 7.33 -3.07 6.44
C ALA A 32 6.29 -2.64 5.41
N SER A 33 6.73 -2.14 4.25
CA SER A 33 5.87 -1.75 3.13
C SER A 33 5.24 -2.97 2.46
N GLY A 34 6.04 -4.03 2.24
CA GLY A 34 5.57 -5.33 1.75
C GLY A 34 4.52 -5.94 2.68
N LEU A 35 4.77 -5.97 4.00
CA LEU A 35 3.80 -6.47 4.98
C LEU A 35 2.49 -5.68 4.96
N ALA A 36 2.55 -4.36 4.81
CA ALA A 36 1.37 -3.52 4.68
C ALA A 36 0.60 -3.82 3.37
N ALA A 37 1.33 -4.04 2.26
CA ALA A 37 0.75 -4.42 0.98
C ALA A 37 0.09 -5.81 1.04
N GLU A 38 0.73 -6.79 1.69
CA GLU A 38 0.15 -8.10 1.94
C GLU A 38 -1.13 -7.98 2.78
N THR A 39 -1.10 -7.18 3.84
CA THR A 39 -2.24 -7.01 4.75
C THR A 39 -3.51 -6.55 4.04
N VAL A 40 -3.40 -5.62 3.09
CA VAL A 40 -4.56 -5.05 2.38
C VAL A 40 -4.95 -5.85 1.13
N THR A 41 -4.07 -6.72 0.65
CA THR A 41 -4.33 -7.59 -0.49
C THR A 41 -4.77 -8.98 -0.02
N ASN A 42 -3.92 -9.70 0.71
CA ASN A 42 -4.11 -11.07 1.15
C ASN A 42 -4.74 -11.22 2.55
N GLY A 43 -4.73 -10.14 3.34
CA GLY A 43 -5.11 -10.15 4.75
C GLY A 43 -3.89 -10.17 5.67
N ASP A 44 -4.07 -9.80 6.94
CA ASP A 44 -2.97 -9.70 7.91
C ASP A 44 -2.36 -11.10 8.19
N PRO A 45 -1.07 -11.33 7.85
CA PRO A 45 -0.43 -12.64 7.99
C PRO A 45 -0.11 -13.01 9.44
N THR A 46 -0.21 -12.07 10.38
CA THR A 46 -0.06 -12.32 11.82
C THR A 46 -1.32 -12.93 12.44
N PHE A 47 -2.42 -13.02 11.67
CA PHE A 47 -3.73 -13.49 12.11
C PHE A 47 -4.29 -12.70 13.31
N ALA A 48 -3.88 -11.44 13.44
CA ALA A 48 -4.39 -10.51 14.42
C ALA A 48 -5.08 -9.32 13.73
N GLY A 49 -6.15 -8.82 14.33
CA GLY A 49 -6.79 -7.59 13.88
C GLY A 49 -7.91 -7.75 12.84
N PRO A 50 -8.46 -6.62 12.38
CA PRO A 50 -9.64 -6.58 11.51
C PRO A 50 -9.47 -7.29 10.15
N LEU A 51 -8.24 -7.32 9.62
CA LEU A 51 -7.95 -7.96 8.34
C LEU A 51 -7.35 -9.37 8.47
N ALA A 52 -7.34 -9.95 9.68
CA ALA A 52 -6.88 -11.33 9.89
C ALA A 52 -7.71 -12.32 9.06
N GLY A 53 -7.07 -12.94 8.06
CA GLY A 53 -7.73 -13.86 7.13
C GLY A 53 -8.76 -13.23 6.20
N VAL A 54 -8.81 -11.90 6.10
CA VAL A 54 -9.71 -11.16 5.21
C VAL A 54 -8.94 -10.72 3.98
N GLN A 55 -9.09 -11.47 2.90
CA GLN A 55 -8.45 -11.16 1.62
C GLN A 55 -9.31 -10.16 0.83
N LEU A 56 -9.04 -8.86 0.99
CA LEU A 56 -9.73 -7.81 0.23
C LEU A 56 -9.24 -7.77 -1.23
N GLY A 57 -7.95 -7.97 -1.47
CA GLY A 57 -7.36 -7.96 -2.81
C GLY A 57 -7.25 -6.56 -3.41
N LEU A 58 -7.13 -5.52 -2.58
CA LEU A 58 -7.13 -4.12 -3.01
C LEU A 58 -5.96 -3.79 -3.94
N ARG A 59 -6.12 -2.77 -4.78
CA ARG A 59 -4.98 -2.14 -5.45
C ARG A 59 -4.13 -1.40 -4.42
N VAL A 60 -2.84 -1.68 -4.39
CA VAL A 60 -1.90 -1.07 -3.43
C VAL A 60 -0.63 -0.62 -4.16
N TYR A 61 -0.21 0.61 -3.91
CA TYR A 61 1.01 1.18 -4.48
C TYR A 61 1.83 1.90 -3.42
N HIS A 62 3.11 2.10 -3.68
CA HIS A 62 3.94 3.00 -2.90
C HIS A 62 3.95 4.41 -3.52
N ILE A 63 4.06 5.45 -2.69
CA ILE A 63 4.19 6.85 -3.15
C ILE A 63 5.42 7.07 -4.04
N LEU A 64 6.42 6.20 -3.92
CA LEU A 64 7.67 6.23 -4.69
C LEU A 64 7.56 5.52 -6.06
N GLU A 65 6.42 4.87 -6.34
CA GLU A 65 6.23 4.23 -7.64
C GLU A 65 6.01 5.28 -8.73
N PRO A 66 6.61 5.12 -9.94
CA PRO A 66 6.48 6.08 -11.03
C PRO A 66 5.03 6.38 -11.42
N GLU A 67 4.16 5.37 -11.38
CA GLU A 67 2.74 5.51 -11.69
C GLU A 67 2.05 6.45 -10.71
N ILE A 68 2.37 6.34 -9.41
CA ILE A 68 1.79 7.24 -8.39
C ILE A 68 2.43 8.62 -8.46
N LYS A 69 3.76 8.69 -8.62
CA LYS A 69 4.48 9.95 -8.77
C LYS A 69 3.94 10.79 -9.93
N SER A 70 3.53 10.16 -11.03
CA SER A 70 2.94 10.85 -12.19
C SER A 70 1.55 11.44 -11.95
N GLU A 71 0.84 10.99 -10.91
CA GLU A 71 -0.49 11.47 -10.52
C GLU A 71 -0.42 12.57 -9.44
N VAL A 72 0.76 12.82 -8.87
CA VAL A 72 0.99 13.85 -7.85
C VAL A 72 1.51 15.13 -8.52
N ASP A 73 1.06 16.28 -8.03
CA ASP A 73 1.59 17.58 -8.43
C ASP A 73 3.11 17.64 -8.18
N GLU A 74 3.87 18.05 -9.20
CA GLU A 74 5.33 18.01 -9.18
C GLU A 74 5.92 18.87 -8.06
N ASP A 75 5.38 20.06 -7.82
CA ASP A 75 5.87 20.97 -6.77
C ASP A 75 5.61 20.36 -5.38
N VAL A 76 4.47 19.70 -5.19
CA VAL A 76 4.12 19.01 -3.93
C VAL A 76 5.03 17.81 -3.71
N TYR A 77 5.26 16.99 -4.74
CA TYR A 77 6.12 15.82 -4.62
C TYR A 77 7.56 16.23 -4.32
N GLU A 78 8.07 17.25 -5.00
CA GLU A 78 9.41 17.79 -4.78
C GLU A 78 9.57 18.31 -3.36
N GLU A 79 8.58 19.04 -2.83
CA GLU A 79 8.63 19.58 -1.46
C GLU A 79 8.55 18.49 -0.39
N GLN A 80 7.70 17.48 -0.59
CA GLN A 80 7.33 16.54 0.48
C GLN A 80 8.08 15.22 0.45
N ILE A 81 8.48 14.73 -0.74
CA ILE A 81 8.95 13.34 -0.92
C ILE A 81 10.38 13.27 -1.46
N SER A 82 10.81 14.19 -2.33
CA SER A 82 12.08 14.10 -3.07
C SER A 82 13.31 13.83 -2.19
N MET A 83 13.38 14.49 -1.02
CA MET A 83 14.50 14.34 -0.10
C MET A 83 14.59 12.91 0.45
N MET A 84 13.45 12.27 0.73
CA MET A 84 13.43 10.89 1.19
C MET A 84 13.65 9.91 0.04
N GLU A 85 13.11 10.16 -1.15
CA GLU A 85 13.37 9.32 -2.33
C GLU A 85 14.87 9.17 -2.63
N MET A 86 15.68 10.21 -2.40
CA MET A 86 17.13 10.15 -2.57
C MET A 86 17.88 9.38 -1.46
N VAL A 87 17.23 9.08 -0.34
CA VAL A 87 17.83 8.43 0.83
C VAL A 87 17.39 6.98 0.97
N LEU A 88 16.18 6.66 0.52
CA LEU A 88 15.58 5.33 0.68
C LEU A 88 16.05 4.38 -0.42
N GLU A 89 16.03 3.09 -0.11
CA GLU A 89 16.22 2.01 -1.08
C GLU A 89 14.93 1.83 -1.91
N VAL A 90 14.69 2.78 -2.83
CA VAL A 90 13.43 2.90 -3.59
C VAL A 90 13.09 1.59 -4.31
N ASP A 91 14.06 1.00 -5.01
CA ASP A 91 13.85 -0.21 -5.79
C ASP A 91 13.39 -1.38 -4.90
N GLU A 92 14.00 -1.57 -3.73
CA GLU A 92 13.60 -2.63 -2.79
C GLU A 92 12.18 -2.42 -2.24
N ILE A 93 11.82 -1.18 -1.92
CA ILE A 93 10.47 -0.85 -1.44
C ILE A 93 9.42 -1.12 -2.51
N VAL A 94 9.67 -0.65 -3.74
CA VAL A 94 8.76 -0.81 -4.88
C VAL A 94 8.60 -2.29 -5.23
N ASP A 95 9.69 -3.05 -5.28
CA ASP A 95 9.66 -4.47 -5.61
C ASP A 95 8.87 -5.28 -4.58
N GLU A 96 9.00 -4.99 -3.28
CA GLU A 96 8.22 -5.68 -2.24
C GLU A 96 6.73 -5.33 -2.31
N VAL A 97 6.36 -4.06 -2.47
CA VAL A 97 4.94 -3.69 -2.62
C VAL A 97 4.34 -4.35 -3.87
N LYS A 98 5.07 -4.32 -4.98
CA LYS A 98 4.66 -4.92 -6.24
C LYS A 98 4.53 -6.43 -6.15
N LEU A 99 5.42 -7.12 -5.43
CA LEU A 99 5.35 -8.57 -5.20
C LEU A 99 3.99 -9.00 -4.65
N TYR A 100 3.48 -8.30 -3.64
CA TYR A 100 2.18 -8.61 -3.04
C TYR A 100 1.00 -8.14 -3.90
N ARG A 101 1.12 -6.97 -4.54
CA ARG A 101 0.13 -6.51 -5.52
C ARG A 101 -0.06 -7.55 -6.63
N ASP A 102 1.01 -7.98 -7.29
CA ASP A 102 0.96 -8.90 -8.43
C ASP A 102 0.42 -10.29 -8.04
N LYS A 103 0.65 -10.72 -6.79
CA LYS A 103 0.17 -12.03 -6.29
C LYS A 103 -1.30 -12.05 -5.90
N TYR A 104 -1.78 -10.96 -5.29
CA TYR A 104 -3.02 -11.01 -4.51
C TYR A 104 -4.03 -9.92 -4.87
N CYS A 105 -3.67 -8.93 -5.68
CA CYS A 105 -4.64 -7.97 -6.18
C CYS A 105 -5.66 -8.67 -7.08
N LYS A 106 -6.94 -8.33 -6.90
CA LYS A 106 -8.05 -8.89 -7.68
C LYS A 106 -8.53 -7.98 -8.81
N PHE A 107 -7.95 -6.79 -8.92
CA PHE A 107 -8.50 -5.71 -9.74
C PHE A 107 -7.42 -5.12 -10.64
N ASP A 108 -7.65 -5.17 -11.94
CA ASP A 108 -6.79 -4.57 -12.98
C ASP A 108 -7.09 -3.08 -13.16
#